data_AF-A0A4Q4YQ04-F1
#
_entry.id   AF-A0A4Q4YQ04-F1
#
_cell.length_a   1.000
_cell.length_b   1.000
_cell.length_c   1.000
_cell.angle_alpha   90.00
_cell.angle_beta   90.00
_cell.angle_gamma   90.00
#
_symmetry.space_group_name_H-M   'P 1'
#
loop_
_entity.id
_entity.type
_entity.pdbx_description
1 polymer ?
#
loop_
_entity_poly.entity_id
_entity_poly.type
_entity_poly.pdbx_seq_one_letter_code
_entity_poly.pdbx_strand_id
1 'polypeptide(L)'
;MKPTSPILLALIAATPTILAGPAAYGVCQAGCSGVVMACYAAAGFTWGATLGATAPASIVACNTAFGACQAACWAALAAPTP
;
A
#
# COMPACT_ATOMS: atom_id res chain seq x y z
N MET A 1 -37.25 8.78 24.67
CA MET A 1 -37.80 8.94 23.29
C MET A 1 -37.30 7.76 22.48
N LYS A 2 -38.20 6.90 21.97
CA LYS A 2 -37.83 5.70 21.20
C LYS A 2 -37.75 6.12 19.73
N PRO A 3 -36.57 6.05 19.06
CA PRO A 3 -36.46 6.50 17.68
C PRO A 3 -37.43 5.68 16.81
N THR A 4 -38.25 6.37 16.02
CA THR A 4 -39.22 5.74 15.13
C THR A 4 -38.48 5.05 13.98
N SER A 5 -38.92 3.84 13.64
CA SER A 5 -38.34 2.96 12.60
C SER A 5 -37.85 3.64 11.32
N PRO A 6 -38.54 4.63 10.72
CA PRO A 6 -38.06 5.26 9.48
C PRO A 6 -36.82 6.13 9.68
N ILE A 7 -36.65 6.75 10.84
CA ILE A 7 -35.45 7.58 11.15
C ILE A 7 -34.21 6.68 11.22
N LEU A 8 -34.35 5.50 11.82
CA LEU A 8 -33.26 4.52 11.90
C LEU A 8 -32.87 3.99 10.51
N LEU A 9 -33.83 3.72 9.62
CA LEU A 9 -33.54 3.30 8.24
C LEU A 9 -32.85 4.41 7.43
N ALA A 10 -33.27 5.66 7.58
CA ALA A 10 -32.65 6.80 6.89
C ALA A 10 -31.19 7.01 7.33
N LEU A 11 -30.89 6.83 8.63
CA LEU A 11 -29.53 6.89 9.17
C LEU A 11 -28.63 5.79 8.61
N ILE A 12 -29.13 4.55 8.50
CA ILE A 12 -28.37 3.42 7.94
C ILE A 12 -28.09 3.65 6.45
N ALA A 13 -29.09 4.10 5.68
CA ALA A 13 -28.94 4.38 4.25
C ALA A 13 -27.97 5.54 3.94
N ALA A 14 -27.76 6.45 4.91
CA ALA A 14 -26.83 7.56 4.79
C ALA A 14 -25.38 7.21 5.18
N THR A 15 -25.11 5.99 5.67
CA THR A 15 -23.75 5.59 6.01
C THR A 15 -22.94 5.31 4.74
N PRO A 16 -21.82 6.01 4.51
CA PRO A 16 -20.96 5.70 3.37
C PRO A 16 -20.32 4.32 3.59
N THR A 17 -20.38 3.46 2.57
CA THR A 17 -19.60 2.22 2.56
C THR A 17 -18.11 2.60 2.53
N ILE A 18 -17.40 2.38 3.64
CA ILE A 18 -15.96 2.62 3.70
C ILE A 18 -15.26 1.52 2.90
N LEU A 19 -14.94 1.81 1.65
CA LEU A 19 -13.99 1.02 0.87
C LEU A 19 -12.60 1.34 1.42
N ALA A 20 -12.13 0.55 2.40
CA ALA A 20 -10.81 0.73 3.00
C ALA A 20 -9.65 0.20 2.11
N GLY A 21 -9.95 -0.34 0.92
CA GLY A 21 -8.99 -0.79 -0.09
C GLY A 21 -7.91 0.25 -0.44
N PRO A 22 -8.21 1.54 -0.71
CA PRO A 22 -7.20 2.56 -0.96
C PRO A 22 -6.25 2.80 0.22
N ALA A 23 -6.74 2.69 1.46
CA ALA A 23 -5.91 2.81 2.65
C ALA A 23 -4.97 1.59 2.76
N ALA A 24 -5.49 0.38 2.58
CA ALA A 24 -4.70 -0.85 2.57
C ALA A 24 -3.64 -0.87 1.46
N TYR A 25 -3.99 -0.37 0.27
CA TYR A 25 -3.06 -0.15 -0.83
C TYR A 25 -1.92 0.79 -0.44
N GLY A 26 -2.25 1.91 0.23
CA GLY A 26 -1.25 2.85 0.75
C GLY A 26 -0.30 2.20 1.76
N VAL A 27 -0.82 1.40 2.69
CA VAL A 27 -0.02 0.66 3.69
C VAL A 27 0.89 -0.36 3.00
N CYS A 28 0.40 -1.10 2.01
CA CYS A 28 1.22 -2.04 1.24
C CYS A 28 2.40 -1.33 0.56
N GLN A 29 2.13 -0.21 -0.11
CA GLN A 29 3.18 0.57 -0.78
C GLN A 29 4.20 1.14 0.20
N ALA A 30 3.75 1.62 1.36
CA ALA A 30 4.63 2.08 2.44
C ALA A 30 5.54 0.94 2.95
N GLY A 31 4.99 -0.27 3.09
CA GLY A 31 5.77 -1.47 3.42
C GLY A 31 6.84 -1.79 2.38
N CYS A 32 6.45 -1.87 1.10
CA CYS A 32 7.39 -2.16 0.00
C CYS A 32 8.52 -1.12 -0.08
N SER A 33 8.19 0.16 0.09
CA SER A 33 9.17 1.24 0.10
C SER A 33 10.11 1.19 1.33
N GLY A 34 9.61 0.77 2.50
CA GLY A 34 10.43 0.48 3.66
C GLY A 34 11.43 -0.68 3.44
N VAL A 35 10.98 -1.77 2.80
CA VAL A 35 11.83 -2.93 2.51
C VAL A 35 12.95 -2.59 1.52
N VAL A 36 12.65 -1.85 0.43
CA VAL A 36 13.69 -1.47 -0.53
C VAL A 36 14.70 -0.49 0.06
N MET A 37 14.24 0.44 0.91
CA MET A 37 15.13 1.31 1.70
C MET A 37 16.09 0.49 2.56
N ALA A 38 15.60 -0.52 3.27
CA ALA A 38 16.44 -1.41 4.07
C ALA A 38 17.43 -2.23 3.21
N CYS A 39 16.99 -2.72 2.04
CA CYS A 39 17.84 -3.45 1.09
C CYS A 39 18.99 -2.59 0.57
N TYR A 40 18.70 -1.34 0.18
CA TYR A 40 19.69 -0.35 -0.24
C TYR A 40 20.67 -0.02 0.90
N ALA A 41 20.16 0.22 2.10
CA ALA A 41 20.98 0.51 3.27
C ALA A 41 21.93 -0.65 3.61
N ALA A 42 21.45 -1.89 3.54
CA ALA A 42 22.28 -3.09 3.73
C ALA A 42 23.37 -3.22 2.65
N ALA A 43 23.11 -2.74 1.43
CA ALA A 43 24.09 -2.68 0.36
C ALA A 43 25.03 -1.46 0.46
N GLY A 44 24.82 -0.53 1.40
CA GLY A 44 25.60 0.69 1.56
C GLY A 44 25.22 1.83 0.62
N PHE A 45 23.99 1.82 0.07
CA PHE A 45 23.48 2.84 -0.85
C PHE A 45 22.26 3.57 -0.27
N THR A 46 22.04 4.79 -0.75
CA THR A 46 20.81 5.55 -0.47
C THR A 46 19.77 5.24 -1.54
N TRP A 47 18.55 4.84 -1.14
CA TRP A 47 17.47 4.56 -2.09
C TRP A 47 17.13 5.80 -2.93
N GLY A 48 16.87 5.59 -4.22
CA GLY A 48 16.58 6.66 -5.19
C GLY A 48 17.81 7.42 -5.71
N ALA A 49 18.99 7.27 -5.10
CA ALA A 49 20.22 7.92 -5.57
C ALA A 49 20.94 7.14 -6.69
N THR A 50 20.61 5.86 -6.88
CA THR A 50 21.28 4.96 -7.82
C THR A 50 20.24 4.30 -8.73
N LEU A 51 20.21 4.71 -10.01
CA LEU A 51 19.37 4.12 -11.06
C LEU A 51 20.13 4.11 -12.40
N GLY A 52 19.88 3.09 -13.22
CA GLY A 52 20.41 3.00 -14.59
C GLY A 52 21.32 1.79 -14.83
N ALA A 53 21.88 1.68 -16.04
CA ALA A 53 22.66 0.53 -16.50
C ALA A 53 23.95 0.28 -15.70
N THR A 54 24.42 1.26 -14.93
CA THR A 54 25.60 1.17 -14.07
C THR A 54 25.26 0.83 -12.62
N ALA A 55 23.98 0.57 -12.30
CA ALA A 55 23.59 0.20 -10.95
C ALA A 55 24.26 -1.14 -10.55
N PRO A 56 24.78 -1.25 -9.32
CA PRO A 56 25.29 -2.51 -8.80
C PRO A 56 24.24 -3.62 -8.86
N ALA A 57 24.67 -4.86 -9.05
CA ALA A 57 23.76 -6.00 -9.15
C ALA A 57 22.83 -6.13 -7.93
N SER A 58 23.33 -5.82 -6.72
CA SER A 58 22.52 -5.77 -5.49
C SER A 58 21.38 -4.75 -5.59
N ILE A 59 21.65 -3.58 -6.17
CA ILE A 59 20.65 -2.52 -6.35
C ILE A 59 19.61 -2.87 -7.41
N VAL A 60 20.04 -3.51 -8.50
CA VAL A 60 19.11 -4.06 -9.50
C VAL A 60 18.20 -5.11 -8.84
N ALA A 61 18.74 -5.98 -7.99
CA ALA A 61 17.95 -6.96 -7.23
C ALA A 61 16.97 -6.29 -6.24
N CYS A 62 17.39 -5.28 -5.48
CA CYS A 62 16.50 -4.54 -4.58
C CYS A 62 15.33 -3.89 -5.34
N ASN A 63 15.60 -3.25 -6.49
CA ASN A 63 14.58 -2.59 -7.28
C ASN A 63 13.62 -3.57 -7.97
N THR A 64 14.13 -4.69 -8.46
CA THR A 64 13.27 -5.72 -9.07
C THR A 64 12.33 -6.33 -8.04
N ALA A 65 12.82 -6.62 -6.82
CA ALA A 65 11.98 -7.05 -5.71
C ALA A 65 10.95 -5.99 -5.31
N PHE A 66 11.36 -4.71 -5.25
CA PHE A 66 10.45 -3.59 -4.98
C PHE A 66 9.33 -3.51 -6.03
N GLY A 67 9.65 -3.57 -7.32
CA GLY A 67 8.67 -3.55 -8.39
C GLY A 67 7.65 -4.69 -8.30
N ALA A 68 8.11 -5.91 -7.99
CA ALA A 68 7.24 -7.06 -7.77
C ALA A 68 6.33 -6.88 -6.54
N CYS A 69 6.87 -6.35 -5.44
CA CYS A 69 6.10 -6.02 -4.23
C CYS A 69 5.00 -4.99 -4.53
N GLN A 70 5.36 -3.90 -5.22
CA GLN A 70 4.41 -2.86 -5.61
C GLN A 70 3.33 -3.39 -6.55
N ALA A 71 3.70 -4.26 -7.50
CA ALA A 71 2.73 -4.92 -8.36
C ALA A 71 1.71 -5.70 -7.52
N ALA A 72 2.15 -6.48 -6.52
CA ALA A 72 1.23 -7.25 -5.68
C ALA A 72 0.26 -6.39 -4.84
N CYS A 73 0.56 -5.11 -4.61
CA CYS A 73 -0.32 -4.23 -3.82
C CYS A 73 -1.72 -4.05 -4.43
N TRP A 74 -1.93 -4.31 -5.72
CA TRP A 74 -3.28 -4.27 -6.32
C TRP A 74 -4.28 -5.15 -5.57
N ALA A 75 -3.83 -6.26 -4.99
CA ALA A 75 -4.68 -7.15 -4.20
C ALA A 75 -5.21 -6.46 -2.94
N ALA A 76 -4.40 -5.60 -2.30
CA ALA A 76 -4.82 -4.81 -1.15
C ALA A 76 -5.82 -3.69 -1.53
N LEU A 77 -5.75 -3.20 -2.77
CA LEU A 77 -6.73 -2.24 -3.30
C LEU A 77 -8.09 -2.90 -3.57
N ALA A 78 -8.07 -4.13 -4.11
CA ALA A 78 -9.28 -4.87 -4.48
C ALA A 78 -9.92 -5.62 -3.30
N ALA A 79 -9.17 -5.87 -2.23
CA ALA A 79 -9.68 -6.53 -1.04
C ALA A 79 -10.60 -5.59 -0.23
N PRO A 80 -11.82 -6.02 0.12
CA PRO A 80 -12.60 -5.35 1.15
C PRO A 80 -11.90 -5.59 2.49
N THR A 81 -11.21 -4.58 3.00
CA THR A 81 -10.64 -4.61 4.35
C THR A 81 -11.71 -4.24 5.38
N PRO A 82 -11.76 -4.96 6.53
CA PRO A 82 -12.79 -4.81 7.55
C PRO A 82 -12.81 -3.43 8.21
#